data_AF-A0A7C6IP16-F1
#
_entry.id   AF-A0A7C6IP16-F1
#
_cell.length_a   1.000
_cell.length_b   1.000
_cell.length_c   1.000
_cell.angle_alpha   90.00
_cell.angle_beta   90.00
_cell.angle_gamma   90.00
#
_symmetry.space_group_name_H-M   'P 1'
#
loop_
_entity.id
_entity.type
_entity.pdbx_description
1 polymer ?
#
loop_
_entity_poly.entity_id
_entity_poly.type
_entity_poly.pdbx_seq_one_letter_code
_entity_poly.pdbx_strand_id
1 'polypeptide(L)'
;MRSVLVGLAYYMVRELPGLTSSFVALFVGMLAFDLIVSLPKFSLRFKHLKKLFLLVLPRISGTALSLGTGLFLGLIFGGLIKIGLPVLIGAVFTLGLSYSFSAEFKGNISNYVGMIAGIELFDQIRRLEYWGEEWMQELAGPAGRMIYSTFLALLIGWFIGIIIGSITRLFLSRGYRSIKSNAYDQPLLMRSFKDVTKLDGNKVLLQIELSAESPLANHSLAESRLGSELGIQVLSIIRPPHDVLSPRGSDVLLPLDQLVVVLPSEQVKTLISLMKGRVLSE
;
A
#
# COMPACT_ATOMS: atom_id res chain seq x y z
N MET A 1 8.01 -19.49 4.86
CA MET A 1 8.54 -18.79 3.66
C MET A 1 9.39 -17.56 4.01
N ARG A 2 8.95 -16.61 4.84
CA ARG A 2 9.80 -15.49 5.29
C ARG A 2 11.07 -15.91 6.03
N SER A 3 10.98 -16.91 6.92
CA SER A 3 12.15 -17.49 7.60
C SER A 3 13.16 -18.12 6.64
N VAL A 4 12.67 -18.86 5.64
CA VAL A 4 13.48 -19.47 4.58
C VAL A 4 14.19 -18.40 3.75
N LEU A 5 13.49 -17.33 3.39
CA LEU A 5 14.07 -16.18 2.70
C LEU A 5 15.22 -15.57 3.51
N VAL A 6 14.98 -15.24 4.78
CA VAL A 6 15.99 -14.63 5.66
C VAL A 6 17.21 -15.53 5.78
N GLY A 7 17.01 -16.83 6.03
CA GLY A 7 18.09 -17.81 6.13
C GLY A 7 18.89 -17.93 4.83
N LEU A 8 18.21 -18.01 3.68
CA LEU A 8 18.85 -18.15 2.37
C LEU A 8 19.60 -16.88 1.96
N ALA A 9 18.99 -15.70 2.15
CA ALA A 9 19.61 -14.42 1.85
C ALA A 9 20.85 -14.16 2.69
N TYR A 10 20.80 -14.49 3.99
CA TYR A 10 21.98 -14.42 4.85
C TYR A 10 23.06 -15.43 4.41
N TYR A 11 22.69 -16.69 4.20
CA TYR A 11 23.64 -17.74 3.83
C TYR A 11 24.38 -17.43 2.51
N MET A 12 23.70 -16.83 1.53
CA MET A 12 24.29 -16.46 0.23
C MET A 12 25.24 -15.24 0.31
N VAL A 13 25.16 -14.45 1.38
CA VAL A 13 25.91 -13.19 1.54
C VAL A 13 26.90 -13.27 2.71
N ARG A 14 26.92 -14.36 3.49
CA ARG A 14 27.76 -14.49 4.70
C ARG A 14 29.26 -14.32 4.46
N GLU A 15 29.74 -14.66 3.26
CA GLU A 15 31.16 -14.54 2.88
C GLU A 15 31.49 -13.13 2.33
N LEU A 16 30.48 -12.28 2.11
CA LEU A 16 30.68 -10.93 1.62
C LEU A 16 31.11 -10.01 2.77
N PRO A 17 32.16 -9.19 2.57
CA PRO A 17 32.66 -8.31 3.62
C PRO A 17 31.68 -7.16 3.91
N GLY A 18 31.61 -6.77 5.19
CA GLY A 18 30.86 -5.62 5.68
C GLY A 18 29.48 -5.97 6.24
N LEU A 19 29.13 -5.42 7.41
CA LEU A 19 27.85 -5.66 8.08
C LEU A 19 26.66 -5.16 7.25
N THR A 20 26.90 -4.13 6.44
CA THR A 20 25.97 -3.57 5.46
C THR A 20 25.50 -4.60 4.45
N SER A 21 26.38 -5.49 3.98
CA SER A 21 26.04 -6.47 2.94
C SER A 21 24.92 -7.41 3.40
N SER A 22 25.08 -8.02 4.58
CA SER A 22 24.08 -8.92 5.17
C SER A 22 22.76 -8.18 5.46
N PHE A 23 22.82 -6.99 6.06
CA PHE A 23 21.62 -6.19 6.33
C PHE A 23 20.86 -5.82 5.05
N VAL A 24 21.59 -5.33 4.04
CA VAL A 24 21.03 -4.93 2.74
C VAL A 24 20.39 -6.12 2.05
N ALA A 25 21.06 -7.27 1.97
CA ALA A 25 20.51 -8.48 1.37
C ALA A 25 19.21 -8.94 2.04
N LEU A 26 19.19 -8.95 3.37
CA LEU A 26 18.02 -9.32 4.15
C LEU A 26 16.85 -8.35 3.95
N PHE A 27 17.12 -7.05 4.10
CA PHE A 27 16.11 -6.01 4.00
C PHE A 27 15.50 -5.96 2.59
N VAL A 28 16.36 -5.95 1.58
CA VAL A 28 15.96 -5.91 0.18
C VAL A 28 15.26 -7.20 -0.23
N GLY A 29 15.74 -8.36 0.20
CA GLY A 29 15.08 -9.63 -0.06
C GLY A 29 13.68 -9.72 0.56
N MET A 30 13.52 -9.20 1.78
CA MET A 30 12.21 -9.11 2.45
C MET A 30 11.26 -8.19 1.67
N LEU A 31 11.75 -7.04 1.21
CA LEU A 31 10.95 -6.10 0.41
C LEU A 31 10.52 -6.70 -0.92
N ALA A 32 11.45 -7.34 -1.63
CA ALA A 32 11.16 -8.03 -2.88
C ALA A 32 10.12 -9.14 -2.67
N PHE A 33 10.28 -9.93 -1.62
CA PHE A 33 9.34 -10.98 -1.24
C PHE A 33 7.94 -10.41 -0.96
N ASP A 34 7.83 -9.41 -0.08
CA ASP A 34 6.56 -8.83 0.31
C ASP A 34 5.85 -8.17 -0.88
N LEU A 35 6.62 -7.50 -1.74
CA LEU A 35 6.11 -6.91 -2.97
C LEU A 35 5.50 -7.97 -3.88
N ILE A 36 6.18 -9.09 -4.12
CA ILE A 36 5.67 -10.15 -5.00
C ILE A 36 4.47 -10.88 -4.39
N VAL A 37 4.55 -11.19 -3.10
CA VAL A 37 3.46 -11.85 -2.39
C VAL A 37 2.21 -10.96 -2.37
N SER A 38 2.34 -9.64 -2.39
CA SER A 38 1.21 -8.71 -2.46
C SER A 38 0.55 -8.56 -3.84
N LEU A 39 1.18 -9.05 -4.93
CA LEU A 39 0.68 -8.82 -6.29
C LEU A 39 -0.68 -9.49 -6.53
N PRO A 40 -1.68 -8.84 -7.17
CA PRO A 40 -3.02 -9.40 -7.31
C PRO A 40 -3.10 -10.62 -8.23
N LYS A 41 -2.31 -10.64 -9.32
CA LYS A 41 -2.22 -11.76 -10.27
C LYS A 41 -0.75 -12.01 -10.59
N PHE A 42 -0.24 -13.18 -10.21
CA PHE A 42 1.09 -13.62 -10.59
C PHE A 42 0.96 -14.71 -11.65
N SER A 43 1.69 -14.55 -12.75
CA SER A 43 1.74 -15.50 -13.85
C SER A 43 3.14 -15.46 -14.43
N LEU A 44 3.71 -16.62 -14.72
CA LEU A 44 5.00 -16.77 -15.40
C LEU A 44 4.95 -16.35 -16.88
N ARG A 45 3.81 -15.86 -17.38
CA ARG A 45 3.70 -15.34 -18.75
C ARG A 45 4.51 -14.05 -18.88
N PHE A 46 5.21 -13.92 -20.02
CA PHE A 46 6.09 -12.78 -20.34
C PHE A 46 5.45 -11.39 -20.12
N LYS A 47 4.16 -11.23 -20.46
CA LYS A 47 3.41 -9.97 -20.24
C LYS A 47 3.30 -9.58 -18.76
N HIS A 48 3.24 -10.55 -17.85
CA HIS A 48 3.17 -10.30 -16.41
C HIS A 48 4.56 -10.08 -15.79
N LEU A 49 5.60 -10.74 -16.30
CA LEU A 49 6.99 -10.43 -15.92
C LEU A 49 7.37 -8.99 -16.26
N LYS A 50 6.92 -8.45 -17.40
CA LYS A 50 7.15 -7.03 -17.74
C LYS A 50 6.50 -6.09 -16.71
N LYS A 51 5.29 -6.41 -16.24
CA LYS A 51 4.60 -5.63 -15.20
C LYS A 51 5.29 -5.74 -13.85
N LEU A 52 5.78 -6.94 -13.51
CA LEU A 52 6.59 -7.17 -12.31
C LEU A 52 7.83 -6.26 -12.33
N PHE A 53 8.56 -6.29 -13.44
CA PHE A 53 9.77 -5.50 -13.62
C PHE A 53 9.48 -4.00 -13.52
N LEU A 54 8.42 -3.49 -14.17
CA LEU A 54 8.02 -2.09 -14.07
C LEU A 54 7.64 -1.64 -12.65
N LEU A 55 7.17 -2.56 -11.80
CA LEU A 55 6.76 -2.28 -10.43
C LEU A 55 7.92 -2.39 -9.44
N VAL A 56 8.86 -3.30 -9.71
CA VAL A 56 10.05 -3.56 -8.90
C VAL A 56 11.18 -2.56 -9.19
N LEU A 57 11.40 -2.23 -10.47
CA LEU A 57 12.55 -1.43 -10.92
C LEU A 57 12.67 -0.07 -10.20
N PRO A 58 11.59 0.74 -10.03
CA PRO A 58 11.70 2.01 -9.31
C PRO A 58 12.17 1.84 -7.85
N ARG A 59 11.84 0.70 -7.23
CA ARG A 59 12.22 0.37 -5.85
C ARG A 59 13.66 -0.11 -5.74
N ILE A 60 14.10 -0.94 -6.69
CA ILE A 60 15.52 -1.34 -6.81
C ILE A 60 16.35 -0.07 -6.97
N SER A 61 16.00 0.76 -7.94
CA SER A 61 16.76 1.97 -8.27
C SER A 61 16.78 2.96 -7.12
N GLY A 62 15.63 3.21 -6.45
CA GLY A 62 15.58 4.10 -5.29
C GLY A 62 16.47 3.61 -4.13
N THR A 63 16.47 2.32 -3.86
CA THR A 63 17.32 1.72 -2.80
C THR A 63 18.80 1.76 -3.20
N ALA A 64 19.13 1.48 -4.46
CA ALA A 64 20.49 1.53 -4.98
C ALA A 64 21.07 2.95 -4.97
N LEU A 65 20.25 3.96 -5.31
CA LEU A 65 20.63 5.37 -5.23
C LEU A 65 20.87 5.82 -3.79
N SER A 66 19.96 5.48 -2.86
CA SER A 66 20.14 5.75 -1.44
C SER A 66 21.41 5.10 -0.87
N LEU A 67 21.68 3.86 -1.27
CA LEU A 67 22.88 3.14 -0.87
C LEU A 67 24.15 3.79 -1.44
N GLY A 68 24.11 4.15 -2.72
CA GLY A 68 25.20 4.83 -3.41
C GLY A 68 25.53 6.19 -2.81
N THR A 69 24.54 7.00 -2.47
CA THR A 69 24.78 8.29 -1.80
C THR A 69 25.34 8.13 -0.40
N GLY A 70 24.83 7.15 0.36
CA GLY A 70 25.36 6.79 1.67
C GLY A 70 26.85 6.49 1.61
N LEU A 71 27.23 5.53 0.75
CA LEU A 71 28.62 5.16 0.52
C LEU A 71 29.45 6.35 0.02
N PHE A 72 28.93 7.16 -0.90
CA PHE A 72 29.65 8.34 -1.38
C PHE A 72 29.94 9.35 -0.27
N LEU A 73 28.97 9.65 0.58
CA LEU A 73 29.15 10.53 1.73
C LEU A 73 30.07 9.92 2.79
N GLY A 74 29.98 8.61 3.02
CA GLY A 74 30.90 7.89 3.90
C GLY A 74 32.35 7.98 3.42
N LEU A 75 32.56 7.88 2.11
CA LEU A 75 33.88 8.03 1.49
C LEU A 75 34.43 9.46 1.64
N ILE A 76 33.61 10.47 1.37
CA ILE A 76 34.01 11.88 1.50
C ILE A 76 34.39 12.21 2.95
N PHE A 77 33.48 12.00 3.89
CA PHE A 77 33.71 12.41 5.29
C PHE A 77 34.70 11.50 6.00
N GLY A 78 34.78 10.21 5.63
CA GLY A 78 35.84 9.31 6.08
C GLY A 78 37.22 9.78 5.61
N GLY A 79 37.34 10.22 4.36
CA GLY A 79 38.57 10.82 3.83
C GLY A 79 38.93 12.16 4.49
N LEU A 80 37.94 13.02 4.72
CA LEU A 80 38.16 14.32 5.38
C LEU A 80 38.66 14.18 6.82
N ILE A 81 38.29 13.12 7.54
CA ILE A 81 38.87 12.83 8.87
C ILE A 81 40.37 12.64 8.79
N LYS A 82 40.87 12.01 7.71
CA LYS A 82 42.31 11.84 7.54
C LYS A 82 43.00 13.19 7.47
N ILE A 83 42.39 14.19 6.81
CA ILE A 83 42.93 15.55 6.61
C ILE A 83 42.71 16.47 7.83
N GLY A 84 42.09 15.98 8.91
CA GLY A 84 41.95 16.73 10.17
C GLY A 84 40.52 17.11 10.57
N LEU A 85 39.50 16.63 9.86
CA LEU A 85 38.11 16.81 10.29
C LEU A 85 37.86 16.04 11.62
N PRO A 86 37.23 16.66 12.64
CA PRO A 86 36.86 15.95 13.85
C PRO A 86 35.91 14.79 13.58
N VAL A 87 36.18 13.63 14.20
CA VAL A 87 35.43 12.39 13.96
C VAL A 87 33.93 12.56 14.19
N LEU A 88 33.55 13.27 15.25
CA LEU A 88 32.15 13.52 15.58
C LEU A 88 31.45 14.32 14.48
N ILE A 89 32.11 15.35 13.96
CA ILE A 89 31.57 16.20 12.89
C ILE A 89 31.40 15.39 11.62
N GLY A 90 32.42 14.62 11.23
CA GLY A 90 32.35 13.73 10.08
C GLY A 90 31.21 12.72 10.18
N ALA A 91 31.07 12.03 11.31
CA ALA A 91 30.03 11.02 11.52
C ALA A 91 28.61 11.63 11.47
N VAL A 92 28.41 12.77 12.12
CA VAL A 92 27.12 13.48 12.13
C VAL A 92 26.72 13.90 10.72
N PHE A 93 27.65 14.46 9.94
CA PHE A 93 27.36 14.84 8.56
C PHE A 93 27.13 13.62 7.66
N THR A 94 27.91 12.55 7.79
CA THR A 94 27.68 11.31 7.05
C THR A 94 26.27 10.79 7.30
N LEU A 95 25.86 10.63 8.57
CA LEU A 95 24.54 10.11 8.93
C LEU A 95 23.41 11.05 8.47
N GLY A 96 23.51 12.34 8.84
CA GLY A 96 22.47 13.34 8.58
C GLY A 96 22.23 13.59 7.09
N LEU A 97 23.30 13.78 6.32
CA LEU A 97 23.19 13.99 4.87
C LEU A 97 22.75 12.72 4.15
N SER A 98 23.24 11.54 4.57
CA SER A 98 22.79 10.28 3.98
C SER A 98 21.30 10.05 4.19
N TYR A 99 20.79 10.34 5.38
CA TYR A 99 19.36 10.27 5.66
C TYR A 99 18.55 11.27 4.83
N SER A 100 18.97 12.54 4.81
CA SER A 100 18.28 13.62 4.08
C SER A 100 18.21 13.34 2.59
N PHE A 101 19.34 13.04 1.95
CA PHE A 101 19.37 12.74 0.51
C PHE A 101 18.66 11.44 0.17
N SER A 102 18.72 10.43 1.05
CA SER A 102 17.96 9.19 0.84
C SER A 102 16.44 9.41 0.84
N ALA A 103 15.95 10.40 1.59
CA ALA A 103 14.52 10.71 1.67
C ALA A 103 13.97 11.35 0.37
N GLU A 104 14.83 11.97 -0.43
CA GLU A 104 14.44 12.63 -1.69
C GLU A 104 14.31 11.65 -2.88
N PHE A 105 14.88 10.44 -2.77
CA PHE A 105 14.85 9.48 -3.87
C PHE A 105 13.49 8.84 -4.05
N LYS A 106 12.89 9.08 -5.22
CA LYS A 106 11.62 8.48 -5.62
C LYS A 106 11.72 6.95 -5.64
N GLY A 107 10.82 6.29 -4.93
CA GLY A 107 10.78 4.84 -4.84
C GLY A 107 11.72 4.24 -3.80
N ASN A 108 12.44 5.07 -3.03
CA ASN A 108 13.15 4.59 -1.85
C ASN A 108 12.14 4.09 -0.82
N ILE A 109 12.46 2.95 -0.20
CA ILE A 109 11.62 2.30 0.81
C ILE A 109 12.16 2.56 2.21
N SER A 110 13.46 2.86 2.35
CA SER A 110 14.09 3.08 3.64
C SER A 110 15.24 4.05 3.57
N ASN A 111 15.14 5.14 4.32
CA ASN A 111 16.21 6.12 4.47
C ASN A 111 17.39 5.56 5.28
N TYR A 112 17.14 4.51 6.08
CA TYR A 112 18.15 3.90 6.94
C TYR A 112 19.22 3.13 6.15
N VAL A 113 18.89 2.63 4.95
CA VAL A 113 19.84 1.85 4.14
C VAL A 113 21.05 2.68 3.74
N GLY A 114 20.82 3.89 3.19
CA GLY A 114 21.90 4.81 2.87
C GLY A 114 22.68 5.26 4.11
N MET A 115 21.97 5.51 5.22
CA MET A 115 22.60 5.91 6.48
C MET A 115 23.55 4.85 7.04
N ILE A 116 23.12 3.59 7.10
CA ILE A 116 23.93 2.45 7.56
C ILE A 116 25.12 2.20 6.61
N ALA A 117 24.90 2.30 5.30
CA ALA A 117 25.96 2.15 4.32
C ALA A 117 27.04 3.24 4.46
N GLY A 118 26.62 4.49 4.65
CA GLY A 118 27.54 5.61 4.82
C GLY A 118 28.35 5.54 6.11
N ILE A 119 27.71 5.24 7.25
CA ILE A 119 28.43 5.18 8.53
C ILE A 119 29.41 4.01 8.60
N GLU A 120 29.06 2.85 8.04
CA GLU A 120 29.94 1.69 8.02
C GLU A 120 31.19 1.97 7.17
N LEU A 121 31.03 2.59 5.98
CA LEU A 121 32.18 2.95 5.15
C LEU A 121 33.03 4.04 5.80
N PHE A 122 32.39 5.03 6.40
CA PHE A 122 33.06 6.05 7.21
C PHE A 122 33.89 5.42 8.33
N ASP A 123 33.33 4.48 9.09
CA ASP A 123 34.02 3.81 10.18
C ASP A 123 35.15 2.91 9.68
N GLN A 124 34.98 2.28 8.52
CA GLN A 124 36.01 1.48 7.89
C GLN A 124 37.21 2.34 7.48
N ILE A 125 36.96 3.50 6.84
CA ILE A 125 38.02 4.46 6.46
C ILE A 125 38.67 5.06 7.71
N ARG A 126 37.89 5.37 8.75
CA ARG A 126 38.40 5.88 10.02
C ARG A 126 39.44 4.94 10.63
N ARG A 127 39.22 3.62 10.56
CA ARG A 127 40.11 2.58 11.08
C ARG A 127 41.39 2.35 10.27
N LEU A 128 41.49 2.87 9.05
CA LEU A 128 42.72 2.77 8.25
C LEU A 128 43.86 3.58 8.90
N GLU A 129 45.08 3.07 8.88
CA GLU A 129 46.21 3.68 9.58
C GLU A 129 47.06 4.52 8.60
N TYR A 130 46.90 5.85 8.69
CA TYR A 130 47.76 6.96 8.22
C TYR A 130 48.26 7.06 6.75
N TRP A 131 48.90 8.23 6.53
CA TRP A 131 49.10 8.98 5.29
C TRP A 131 50.35 8.53 4.51
N GLY A 132 50.27 7.42 3.78
CA GLY A 132 51.28 7.07 2.77
C GLY A 132 51.19 7.94 1.52
N GLU A 133 52.23 7.92 0.67
CA GLU A 133 52.17 8.52 -0.68
C GLU A 133 51.10 7.83 -1.56
N GLU A 134 50.71 6.59 -1.23
CA GLU A 134 49.72 5.79 -1.93
C GLU A 134 48.32 5.83 -1.29
N TRP A 135 47.99 6.89 -0.53
CA TRP A 135 46.70 7.04 0.17
C TRP A 135 45.48 6.76 -0.72
N MET A 136 45.54 7.07 -2.01
CA MET A 136 44.46 6.83 -2.97
C MET A 136 44.22 5.34 -3.20
N GLN A 137 45.28 4.53 -3.35
CA GLN A 137 45.18 3.09 -3.57
C GLN A 137 44.76 2.38 -2.28
N GLU A 138 45.30 2.84 -1.15
CA GLU A 138 44.98 2.34 0.18
C GLU A 138 43.53 2.62 0.59
N LEU A 139 42.94 3.73 0.12
CA LEU A 139 41.53 4.06 0.34
C LEU A 139 40.61 3.37 -0.68
N ALA A 140 41.03 3.29 -1.95
CA ALA A 140 40.26 2.66 -3.02
C ALA A 140 40.08 1.14 -2.81
N GLY A 141 41.07 0.44 -2.25
CA GLY A 141 40.99 -1.01 -2.03
C GLY A 141 39.87 -1.44 -1.06
N PRO A 142 39.88 -0.98 0.20
CA PRO A 142 38.81 -1.26 1.18
C PRO A 142 37.46 -0.67 0.76
N ALA A 143 37.43 0.58 0.31
CA ALA A 143 36.18 1.23 -0.10
C ALA A 143 35.56 0.54 -1.33
N GLY A 144 36.38 0.21 -2.34
CA GLY A 144 35.94 -0.51 -3.53
C GLY A 144 35.39 -1.89 -3.21
N ARG A 145 36.07 -2.65 -2.33
CA ARG A 145 35.58 -3.95 -1.86
C ARG A 145 34.23 -3.84 -1.15
N MET A 146 34.06 -2.83 -0.29
CA MET A 146 32.82 -2.62 0.44
C MET A 146 31.66 -2.15 -0.46
N ILE A 147 31.93 -1.23 -1.39
CA ILE A 147 30.96 -0.79 -2.39
C ILE A 147 30.51 -2.00 -3.20
N TYR A 148 31.47 -2.77 -3.73
CA TYR A 148 31.17 -3.98 -4.51
C TYR A 148 30.34 -4.99 -3.70
N SER A 149 30.78 -5.33 -2.48
CA SER A 149 30.07 -6.32 -1.65
C SER A 149 28.66 -5.88 -1.30
N THR A 150 28.46 -4.59 -1.02
CA THR A 150 27.15 -4.03 -0.64
C THR A 150 26.18 -4.01 -1.84
N PHE A 151 26.65 -3.62 -3.03
CA PHE A 151 25.82 -3.68 -4.25
C PHE A 151 25.54 -5.10 -4.70
N LEU A 152 26.52 -6.00 -4.59
CA LEU A 152 26.33 -7.42 -4.89
C LEU A 152 25.28 -8.03 -3.94
N ALA A 153 25.34 -7.70 -2.66
CA ALA A 153 24.36 -8.12 -1.68
C ALA A 153 22.95 -7.58 -1.97
N LEU A 154 22.82 -6.34 -2.45
CA LEU A 154 21.55 -5.79 -2.92
C LEU A 154 20.96 -6.62 -4.06
N LEU A 155 21.78 -7.00 -5.06
CA LEU A 155 21.36 -7.81 -6.18
C LEU A 155 20.96 -9.22 -5.74
N ILE A 156 21.75 -9.86 -4.88
CA ILE A 156 21.47 -11.19 -4.32
C ILE A 156 20.17 -11.16 -3.51
N GLY A 157 19.98 -10.15 -2.65
CA GLY A 157 18.76 -9.96 -1.87
C GLY A 157 17.53 -9.86 -2.76
N TRP A 158 17.56 -8.99 -3.78
CA TRP A 158 16.48 -8.88 -4.76
C TRP A 158 16.22 -10.21 -5.47
N PHE A 159 17.26 -10.89 -5.94
CA PHE A 159 17.14 -12.16 -6.66
C PHE A 159 16.46 -13.22 -5.80
N ILE A 160 16.93 -13.44 -4.58
CA ILE A 160 16.37 -14.42 -3.64
C ILE A 160 14.93 -14.05 -3.27
N GLY A 161 14.67 -12.78 -2.97
CA GLY A 161 13.33 -12.31 -2.65
C GLY A 161 12.35 -12.44 -3.82
N ILE A 162 12.82 -12.21 -5.05
CA ILE A 162 12.01 -12.41 -6.24
C ILE A 162 11.66 -13.90 -6.40
N ILE A 163 12.64 -14.79 -6.27
CA ILE A 163 12.44 -16.23 -6.43
C ILE A 163 11.53 -16.79 -5.34
N ILE A 164 11.87 -16.59 -4.07
CA ILE A 164 11.09 -17.12 -2.95
C ILE A 164 9.70 -16.49 -2.92
N GLY A 165 9.58 -15.20 -3.22
CA GLY A 165 8.30 -14.50 -3.35
C GLY A 165 7.45 -15.11 -4.46
N SER A 166 8.04 -15.37 -5.62
CA SER A 166 7.36 -15.97 -6.78
C SER A 166 6.90 -17.40 -6.50
N ILE A 167 7.76 -18.24 -5.92
CA ILE A 167 7.42 -19.60 -5.48
C ILE A 167 6.27 -19.54 -4.48
N THR A 168 6.41 -18.73 -3.43
CA THR A 168 5.37 -18.57 -2.39
C THR A 168 4.05 -18.11 -3.01
N ARG A 169 4.12 -17.18 -3.96
CA ARG A 169 2.93 -16.65 -4.63
C ARG A 169 2.24 -17.69 -5.52
N LEU A 170 2.96 -18.66 -6.09
CA LEU A 170 2.36 -19.77 -6.85
C LEU A 170 1.56 -20.73 -5.92
N PHE A 171 2.01 -20.92 -4.68
CA PHE A 171 1.32 -21.76 -3.69
C PHE A 171 0.15 -21.05 -2.99
N LEU A 172 0.05 -19.73 -3.07
CA LEU A 172 -1.06 -18.97 -2.52
C LEU A 172 -2.21 -18.91 -3.53
N SER A 173 -3.26 -19.71 -3.29
CA SER A 173 -4.40 -19.88 -4.21
C SER A 173 -5.26 -18.62 -4.42
N ARG A 174 -5.22 -17.65 -3.49
CA ARG A 174 -5.66 -16.24 -3.58
C ARG A 174 -5.53 -15.62 -2.19
N GLY A 175 -5.10 -14.36 -2.11
CA GLY A 175 -5.02 -13.64 -0.84
C GLY A 175 -6.40 -13.13 -0.42
N TYR A 176 -7.01 -13.77 0.57
CA TYR A 176 -8.19 -13.23 1.25
C TYR A 176 -7.77 -12.50 2.54
N ARG A 177 -8.57 -11.50 2.93
CA ARG A 177 -8.37 -10.63 4.09
C ARG A 177 -8.27 -11.47 5.37
N SER A 178 -7.07 -11.62 5.91
CA SER A 178 -6.91 -11.92 7.35
C SER A 178 -6.86 -10.60 8.11
N ILE A 179 -7.20 -10.64 9.40
CA ILE A 179 -7.31 -9.51 10.34
C ILE A 179 -6.09 -8.58 10.34
N LYS A 180 -4.96 -8.99 9.74
CA LYS A 180 -3.67 -8.27 9.76
C LYS A 180 -3.34 -7.44 8.51
N SER A 181 -4.20 -7.32 7.49
CA SER A 181 -3.86 -6.55 6.28
C SER A 181 -5.04 -5.74 5.70
N ASN A 182 -4.77 -4.46 5.42
CA ASN A 182 -5.74 -3.43 4.98
C ASN A 182 -5.96 -3.36 3.45
N ALA A 183 -5.45 -4.30 2.67
CA ALA A 183 -5.33 -4.06 1.23
C ALA A 183 -6.60 -4.30 0.39
N TYR A 184 -7.60 -5.06 0.87
CA TYR A 184 -8.86 -5.32 0.13
C TYR A 184 -10.01 -5.72 1.05
N ASP A 185 -11.24 -5.46 0.63
CA ASP A 185 -12.43 -5.93 1.33
C ASP A 185 -12.64 -7.45 1.22
N GLN A 186 -13.32 -8.05 2.21
CA GLN A 186 -13.65 -9.48 2.26
C GLN A 186 -14.56 -9.93 1.09
N PRO A 187 -14.62 -11.23 0.77
CA PRO A 187 -15.67 -11.80 -0.09
C PRO A 187 -17.06 -11.48 0.44
N LEU A 188 -18.07 -11.30 -0.44
CA LEU A 188 -19.45 -10.99 -0.03
C LEU A 188 -20.00 -11.98 1.01
N LEU A 189 -19.68 -13.27 0.88
CA LEU A 189 -20.08 -14.33 1.81
C LEU A 189 -19.49 -14.19 3.23
N MET A 190 -18.42 -13.41 3.38
CA MET A 190 -17.71 -13.21 4.65
C MET A 190 -17.89 -11.81 5.23
N ARG A 191 -18.48 -10.89 4.45
CA ARG A 191 -18.81 -9.55 4.94
C ARG A 191 -20.06 -9.63 5.81
N SER A 192 -20.13 -8.78 6.84
CA SER A 192 -21.39 -8.62 7.57
C SER A 192 -22.45 -8.02 6.66
N PHE A 193 -23.73 -8.31 6.91
CA PHE A 193 -24.85 -7.74 6.16
C PHE A 193 -24.77 -6.20 6.10
N LYS A 194 -24.35 -5.57 7.20
CA LYS A 194 -24.13 -4.12 7.31
C LYS A 194 -23.11 -3.59 6.31
N ASP A 195 -21.98 -4.28 6.15
CA ASP A 195 -20.88 -3.86 5.26
C ASP A 195 -21.24 -4.01 3.78
N VAL A 196 -22.10 -4.98 3.43
CA VAL A 196 -22.56 -5.21 2.05
C VAL A 196 -23.64 -4.20 1.67
N THR A 197 -24.62 -4.00 2.55
CA THR A 197 -25.77 -3.15 2.30
C THR A 197 -25.48 -1.65 2.43
N LYS A 198 -24.33 -1.27 3.02
CA LYS A 198 -24.00 0.12 3.36
C LYS A 198 -25.13 0.82 4.12
N LEU A 199 -25.92 0.03 4.85
CA LEU A 199 -26.87 0.50 5.84
C LEU A 199 -26.04 0.85 7.07
N ASP A 200 -25.46 2.05 7.05
CA ASP A 200 -24.86 2.63 8.24
C ASP A 200 -25.89 2.63 9.38
N GLY A 201 -25.42 2.67 10.64
CA GLY A 201 -26.31 2.61 11.81
C GLY A 201 -27.33 3.75 11.93
N ASN A 202 -27.36 4.68 10.97
CA ASN A 202 -28.28 5.80 10.90
C ASN A 202 -29.21 5.75 9.66
N LYS A 203 -29.38 4.59 9.03
CA LYS A 203 -30.35 4.38 7.94
C LYS A 203 -31.42 3.37 8.35
N VAL A 204 -32.64 3.60 7.89
CA VAL A 204 -33.82 2.79 8.21
C VAL A 204 -34.43 2.29 6.89
N LEU A 205 -34.97 1.07 6.90
CA LEU A 205 -35.80 0.53 5.83
C LEU A 205 -37.27 0.73 6.23
N LEU A 206 -38.08 1.29 5.34
CA LEU A 206 -39.47 1.61 5.62
C LEU A 206 -40.34 1.32 4.41
N GLN A 207 -41.52 0.73 4.65
CA GLN A 207 -42.56 0.57 3.65
C GLN A 207 -43.70 1.54 3.95
N ILE A 208 -44.03 2.40 2.99
CA ILE A 208 -45.04 3.43 3.17
C ILE A 208 -45.94 3.55 1.94
N GLU A 209 -47.24 3.66 2.19
CA GLU A 209 -48.25 3.83 1.16
C GLU A 209 -48.37 5.29 0.73
N LEU A 210 -48.49 5.53 -0.57
CA LEU A 210 -48.71 6.85 -1.14
C LEU A 210 -50.19 7.23 -1.07
N SER A 211 -50.52 8.25 -0.29
CA SER A 211 -51.86 8.81 -0.27
C SER A 211 -52.16 9.58 -1.57
N ALA A 212 -53.43 9.57 -2.00
CA ALA A 212 -53.91 10.38 -3.12
C ALA A 212 -53.71 11.90 -2.92
N GLU A 213 -53.60 12.35 -1.67
CA GLU A 213 -53.37 13.76 -1.32
C GLU A 213 -51.88 14.14 -1.28
N SER A 214 -50.98 13.18 -1.53
CA SER A 214 -49.55 13.41 -1.49
C SER A 214 -49.10 14.35 -2.62
N PRO A 215 -48.22 15.33 -2.36
CA PRO A 215 -47.56 16.11 -3.41
C PRO A 215 -46.70 15.28 -4.36
N LEU A 216 -46.41 14.02 -4.02
CA LEU A 216 -45.63 13.11 -4.87
C LEU A 216 -46.52 12.29 -5.81
N ALA A 217 -47.84 12.31 -5.62
CA ALA A 217 -48.77 11.58 -6.47
C ALA A 217 -48.79 12.14 -7.89
N ASN A 218 -48.83 11.24 -8.87
CA ASN A 218 -48.79 11.53 -10.31
C ASN A 218 -47.51 12.20 -10.81
N HIS A 219 -46.44 12.20 -10.01
CA HIS A 219 -45.11 12.66 -10.41
C HIS A 219 -44.17 11.48 -10.65
N SER A 220 -43.21 11.67 -11.56
CA SER A 220 -42.17 10.68 -11.78
C SER A 220 -41.18 10.64 -10.62
N LEU A 221 -40.53 9.49 -10.40
CA LEU A 221 -39.47 9.39 -9.39
C LEU A 221 -38.34 10.41 -9.59
N ALA A 222 -38.00 10.74 -10.84
CA ALA A 222 -37.02 11.77 -11.15
C ALA A 222 -37.50 13.18 -10.75
N GLU A 223 -38.77 13.50 -10.96
CA GLU A 223 -39.38 14.78 -10.54
C GLU A 223 -39.53 14.89 -9.03
N SER A 224 -39.79 13.77 -8.35
CA SER A 224 -39.98 13.72 -6.90
C SER A 224 -38.72 14.10 -6.11
N ARG A 225 -37.54 14.01 -6.74
CA ARG A 225 -36.22 14.35 -6.17
C ARG A 225 -35.90 13.71 -4.81
N LEU A 226 -36.59 12.64 -4.44
CA LEU A 226 -36.43 11.94 -3.16
C LEU A 226 -34.98 11.53 -2.90
N GLY A 227 -34.30 11.02 -3.93
CA GLY A 227 -32.89 10.62 -3.83
C GLY A 227 -31.90 11.78 -3.79
N SER A 228 -32.12 12.81 -4.61
CA SER A 228 -31.16 13.93 -4.76
C SER A 228 -31.27 14.98 -3.66
N GLU A 229 -32.48 15.25 -3.15
CA GLU A 229 -32.71 16.29 -2.14
C GLU A 229 -32.79 15.73 -0.71
N LEU A 230 -33.39 14.55 -0.54
CA LEU A 230 -33.63 13.97 0.80
C LEU A 230 -32.74 12.76 1.12
N GLY A 231 -31.94 12.29 0.16
CA GLY A 231 -31.11 11.09 0.33
C GLY A 231 -31.91 9.80 0.50
N ILE A 232 -33.17 9.78 0.04
CA ILE A 232 -34.09 8.65 0.14
C ILE A 232 -33.92 7.78 -1.08
N GLN A 233 -33.53 6.52 -0.87
CA GLN A 233 -33.35 5.54 -1.93
C GLN A 233 -34.59 4.66 -2.03
N VAL A 234 -35.30 4.74 -3.15
CA VAL A 234 -36.41 3.83 -3.46
C VAL A 234 -35.86 2.50 -3.97
N LEU A 235 -36.21 1.41 -3.30
CA LEU A 235 -35.77 0.04 -3.64
C LEU A 235 -36.79 -0.67 -4.52
N SER A 236 -38.08 -0.50 -4.25
CA SER A 236 -39.17 -1.09 -5.04
C SER A 236 -40.46 -0.29 -4.90
N ILE A 237 -41.27 -0.32 -5.96
CA ILE A 237 -42.65 0.15 -5.95
C ILE A 237 -43.55 -1.09 -6.01
N ILE A 238 -44.40 -1.26 -5.00
CA ILE A 238 -45.40 -2.32 -4.95
C ILE A 238 -46.74 -1.69 -5.32
N ARG A 239 -47.30 -2.12 -6.45
CA ARG A 239 -48.59 -1.66 -6.97
C ARG A 239 -49.61 -2.78 -6.81
N PRO A 240 -50.58 -2.63 -5.90
CA PRO A 240 -51.66 -3.60 -5.76
C PRO A 240 -52.44 -3.76 -7.08
N PRO A 241 -52.90 -4.98 -7.42
CA PRO A 241 -52.88 -6.16 -6.54
C PRO A 241 -51.61 -7.03 -6.61
N HIS A 242 -50.72 -6.94 -7.60
CA HIS A 242 -49.62 -7.92 -7.75
C HIS A 242 -48.30 -7.43 -8.39
N ASP A 243 -48.13 -6.14 -8.70
CA ASP A 243 -46.94 -5.69 -9.43
C ASP A 243 -45.84 -5.19 -8.49
N VAL A 244 -44.67 -5.84 -8.51
CA VAL A 244 -43.44 -5.33 -7.88
C VAL A 244 -42.53 -4.81 -8.97
N LEU A 245 -42.34 -3.50 -9.01
CA LEU A 245 -41.57 -2.80 -10.02
C LEU A 245 -40.19 -2.42 -9.46
N SER A 246 -39.15 -2.68 -10.26
CA SER A 246 -37.82 -2.11 -10.02
C SER A 246 -37.85 -0.64 -10.45
N PRO A 247 -37.57 0.31 -9.55
CA PRO A 247 -37.79 1.73 -9.79
C PRO A 247 -36.84 2.27 -10.85
N ARG A 248 -37.40 2.99 -11.82
CA ARG A 248 -36.72 3.80 -12.83
C ARG A 248 -37.12 5.26 -12.62
N GLY A 249 -36.24 6.19 -12.99
CA GLY A 249 -36.53 7.63 -12.85
C GLY A 249 -37.80 8.08 -13.59
N SER A 250 -38.16 7.38 -14.67
CA SER A 250 -39.38 7.62 -15.47
C SER A 250 -40.66 7.07 -14.85
N ASP A 251 -40.58 6.26 -13.80
CA ASP A 251 -41.76 5.61 -13.23
C ASP A 251 -42.59 6.63 -12.45
N VAL A 252 -43.86 6.72 -12.81
CA VAL A 252 -44.83 7.63 -12.19
C VAL A 252 -45.41 6.99 -10.95
N LEU A 253 -45.33 7.71 -9.85
CA LEU A 253 -45.89 7.34 -8.56
C LEU A 253 -47.41 7.54 -8.57
N LEU A 254 -48.16 6.46 -8.39
CA LEU A 254 -49.62 6.49 -8.36
C LEU A 254 -50.14 6.39 -6.92
N PRO A 255 -51.31 6.97 -6.60
CA PRO A 255 -51.96 6.74 -5.32
C PRO A 255 -52.10 5.24 -5.03
N LEU A 256 -51.97 4.86 -3.76
CA LEU A 256 -51.96 3.48 -3.26
C LEU A 256 -50.71 2.66 -3.63
N ASP A 257 -49.74 3.23 -4.37
CA ASP A 257 -48.43 2.61 -4.50
C ASP A 257 -47.75 2.54 -3.13
N GLN A 258 -47.13 1.41 -2.83
CA GLN A 258 -46.33 1.23 -1.63
C GLN A 258 -44.86 1.29 -2.00
N LEU A 259 -44.14 2.22 -1.37
CA LEU A 259 -42.71 2.42 -1.61
C LEU A 259 -41.91 1.74 -0.52
N VAL A 260 -41.02 0.84 -0.91
CA VAL A 260 -39.97 0.30 -0.02
C VAL A 260 -38.75 1.18 -0.20
N VAL A 261 -38.35 1.87 0.87
CA VAL A 261 -37.31 2.89 0.83
C VAL A 261 -36.26 2.68 1.90
N VAL A 262 -35.02 3.06 1.58
CA VAL A 262 -33.93 3.22 2.55
C VAL A 262 -33.65 4.70 2.70
N LEU A 263 -33.67 5.21 3.92
CA LEU A 263 -33.47 6.62 4.21
C LEU A 263 -32.70 6.85 5.51
N PRO A 264 -32.03 8.00 5.69
CA PRO A 264 -31.50 8.40 6.98
C PRO A 264 -32.60 8.49 8.05
N SER A 265 -32.32 8.07 9.28
CA SER A 265 -33.31 8.08 10.39
C SER A 265 -33.91 9.47 10.63
N GLU A 266 -33.14 10.52 10.37
CA GLU A 266 -33.56 11.93 10.51
C GLU A 266 -34.67 12.33 9.52
N GLN A 267 -34.72 11.68 8.34
CA GLN A 267 -35.66 12.02 7.27
C GLN A 267 -36.98 11.25 7.35
N VAL A 268 -37.15 10.34 8.32
CA VAL A 268 -38.35 9.51 8.48
C VAL A 268 -39.61 10.37 8.63
N LYS A 269 -39.58 11.40 9.48
CA LYS A 269 -40.73 12.28 9.69
C LYS A 269 -41.08 13.09 8.44
N THR A 270 -40.06 13.57 7.72
CA THR A 270 -40.22 14.31 6.46
C THR A 270 -40.90 13.42 5.43
N LEU A 271 -40.42 12.20 5.24
CA LEU A 271 -41.03 11.27 4.27
C LEU A 271 -42.47 10.94 4.64
N ILE A 272 -42.78 10.66 5.91
CA ILE A 272 -44.16 10.38 6.35
C ILE A 272 -45.07 11.58 6.02
N SER A 273 -44.59 12.81 6.26
CA SER A 273 -45.35 14.02 5.93
C SER A 273 -45.60 14.20 4.44
N LEU A 274 -44.62 13.84 3.59
CA LEU A 274 -44.73 13.92 2.13
C LEU A 274 -45.64 12.84 1.56
N MET A 275 -45.58 11.62 2.09
CA MET A 275 -46.43 10.52 1.62
C MET A 275 -47.89 10.71 2.04
N LYS A 276 -48.15 11.47 3.12
CA LYS A 276 -49.47 11.66 3.76
C LYS A 276 -50.24 10.35 3.98
N GLY A 277 -49.53 9.22 4.01
CA GLY A 277 -50.08 7.88 4.07
C GLY A 277 -49.79 7.22 5.41
N ARG A 278 -50.49 6.11 5.68
CA ARG A 278 -50.21 5.29 6.86
C ARG A 278 -48.86 4.59 6.69
N VAL A 279 -48.04 4.61 7.74
CA VAL A 279 -46.90 3.70 7.86
C VAL A 279 -47.47 2.31 8.10
N LEU A 280 -47.22 1.39 7.17
CA LEU A 280 -47.51 -0.02 7.40
C LEU A 280 -46.33 -0.56 8.23
N SER A 281 -46.59 -0.74 9.53
CA SER A 281 -45.72 -1.55 10.38
C SER A 281 -46.08 -3.02 10.13
N GLU A 282 -45.08 -3.90 10.06
CA GLU A 282 -45.30 -5.35 10.09
C GLU A 282 -46.24 -5.77 11.23
#